data_AF-A0A437M1L1-F1
#
_entry.id   AF-A0A437M1L1-F1
#
_cell.length_a   1.000
_cell.length_b   1.000
_cell.length_c   1.000
_cell.angle_alpha   90.00
_cell.angle_beta   90.00
_cell.angle_gamma   90.00
#
_symmetry.space_group_name_H-M   'P 1'
#
loop_
_entity.id
_entity.type
_entity.pdbx_description
1 polymer ?
#
loop_
_entity_poly.entity_id
_entity_poly.type
_entity_poly.pdbx_seq_one_letter_code
_entity_poly.pdbx_strand_id
1 'polypeptide(L)'
;MRPINCDDLGGWIPLRPTYRDPAVVAEACESTVASLVRHGLLQKEEADDAAYELARYADYLEDGYQLAKKLEDRAHWDPSAQMVEVLGGHASSWVGALIRQVQEWVRLYEIWPPFSVGTRVAVPWRRRVEPGTIARIFPESGECAVRLDIETRSDCYAAVAYEAIDLLATDQVSISAS
;
A
#
# COMPACT_ATOMS: atom_id res chain seq x y z
N MET A 1 -3.25 4.92 -14.05
CA MET A 1 -1.98 5.39 -13.48
C MET A 1 -1.06 5.74 -14.63
N ARG A 2 -0.66 7.00 -14.76
CA ARG A 2 0.35 7.39 -15.76
C ARG A 2 1.73 7.20 -15.11
N PRO A 3 2.71 6.60 -15.79
CA PRO A 3 4.08 6.57 -15.29
C PRO A 3 4.59 8.00 -15.10
N ILE A 4 5.30 8.27 -14.00
CA ILE A 4 6.05 9.51 -13.82
C ILE A 4 7.21 9.42 -14.81
N ASN A 5 7.16 10.22 -15.88
CA ASN A 5 8.22 10.30 -16.86
C ASN A 5 9.31 11.22 -16.28
N CYS A 6 10.42 10.64 -15.84
CA CYS A 6 11.59 11.38 -15.40
C CYS A 6 12.54 11.52 -16.60
N ASP A 7 12.39 12.62 -17.33
CA ASP A 7 13.04 12.83 -18.65
C ASP A 7 14.57 13.07 -18.59
N ASP A 8 15.24 12.88 -17.45
CA ASP A 8 16.70 13.11 -17.34
C ASP A 8 17.56 11.84 -17.08
N LEU A 9 16.98 10.64 -16.92
CA LEU A 9 17.76 9.41 -16.64
C LEU A 9 17.47 8.19 -17.54
N GLY A 10 16.56 8.27 -18.51
CA GLY A 10 16.32 7.16 -19.47
C GLY A 10 15.95 5.81 -18.85
N GLY A 11 15.62 5.77 -17.55
CA GLY A 11 15.29 4.57 -16.80
C GLY A 11 13.79 4.45 -16.59
N TRP A 12 13.24 3.29 -16.91
CA TRP A 12 11.85 2.96 -16.61
C TRP A 12 11.67 2.79 -15.09
N ILE A 13 10.99 3.73 -14.43
CA ILE A 13 10.54 3.58 -13.05
C ILE A 13 9.32 2.64 -13.07
N PRO A 14 9.36 1.48 -12.41
CA PRO A 14 8.21 0.59 -12.35
C PRO A 14 7.08 1.25 -11.56
N LEU A 15 5.86 0.76 -11.76
CA LEU A 15 4.70 1.21 -11.01
C LEU A 15 4.90 0.97 -9.51
N ARG A 16 4.31 1.85 -8.70
CA ARG A 16 4.23 1.69 -7.25
C ARG A 16 3.64 0.31 -6.90
N PRO A 17 4.27 -0.45 -5.99
CA PRO A 17 3.72 -1.73 -5.56
C PRO A 17 2.29 -1.58 -4.99
N THR A 18 1.51 -2.62 -5.19
CA THR A 18 0.13 -2.81 -4.81
C THR A 18 -0.02 -4.17 -4.16
N TYR A 19 -1.15 -4.43 -3.50
CA TYR A 19 -1.42 -5.75 -2.95
C TYR A 19 -1.34 -6.87 -3.99
N ARG A 20 -1.61 -6.59 -5.28
CA ARG A 20 -1.60 -7.62 -6.32
C ARG A 20 -0.21 -7.99 -6.85
N ASP A 21 0.83 -7.28 -6.41
CA ASP A 21 2.17 -7.53 -6.91
C ASP A 21 2.74 -8.84 -6.35
N PRO A 22 3.30 -9.74 -7.20
CA PRO A 22 3.75 -11.06 -6.75
C PRO A 22 4.71 -11.05 -5.56
N ALA A 23 5.59 -10.04 -5.48
CA ALA A 23 6.51 -9.88 -4.36
C ALA A 23 5.79 -9.58 -3.04
N VAL A 24 4.73 -8.75 -3.07
CA VAL A 24 3.89 -8.46 -1.90
C VAL A 24 3.14 -9.72 -1.46
N VAL A 25 2.56 -10.45 -2.41
CA VAL A 25 1.83 -11.71 -2.15
C VAL A 25 2.77 -12.74 -1.51
N ALA A 26 3.93 -12.98 -2.12
CA ALA A 26 4.90 -13.97 -1.64
C ALA A 26 5.34 -13.64 -0.22
N GLU A 27 5.77 -12.41 0.05
CA GLU A 27 6.23 -12.00 1.36
C GLU A 27 5.14 -12.08 2.44
N ALA A 28 3.89 -11.72 2.11
CA ALA A 28 2.77 -11.83 3.03
C ALA A 28 2.43 -13.28 3.37
N CYS A 29 2.49 -14.18 2.38
CA CYS A 29 2.25 -15.61 2.57
C CYS A 29 3.37 -16.25 3.39
N GLU A 30 4.63 -15.97 3.06
CA GLU A 30 5.80 -16.43 3.82
C GLU A 30 5.74 -15.98 5.30
N SER A 31 5.37 -14.72 5.56
CA SER A 31 5.19 -14.20 6.94
C SER A 31 4.10 -14.96 7.70
N THR A 32 3.03 -15.34 7.02
CA THR A 32 1.90 -16.08 7.61
C THR A 32 2.31 -17.52 7.90
N VAL A 33 2.94 -18.20 6.95
CA VAL A 33 3.48 -19.56 7.13
C VAL A 33 4.51 -19.59 8.24
N ALA A 34 5.43 -18.63 8.29
CA ALA A 34 6.42 -18.53 9.37
C ALA A 34 5.75 -18.42 10.74
N SER A 35 4.59 -17.76 10.83
CA SER A 35 3.80 -17.70 12.06
C SER A 35 3.14 -19.04 12.37
N LEU A 36 2.53 -19.71 11.39
CA LEU A 36 1.96 -21.06 11.57
C LEU A 36 3.01 -22.07 12.06
N VAL A 37 4.20 -22.08 11.45
CA VAL A 37 5.33 -22.92 11.87
C VAL A 37 5.79 -22.57 13.28
N ARG A 38 5.91 -21.27 13.60
CA ARG A 38 6.30 -20.81 14.95
C ARG A 38 5.31 -21.30 16.03
N HIS A 39 4.03 -21.38 15.70
CA HIS A 39 2.98 -21.86 16.60
C HIS A 39 2.83 -23.39 16.61
N GLY A 40 3.63 -24.13 15.84
CA GLY A 40 3.56 -25.58 15.74
C GLY A 40 2.32 -26.10 15.00
N LEU A 41 1.70 -25.26 14.17
CA LEU A 41 0.48 -25.56 13.41
C LEU A 41 0.78 -26.08 12.00
N LEU A 42 2.02 -25.90 11.55
CA LEU A 42 2.61 -26.49 10.36
C LEU A 42 4.01 -26.99 10.69
N GLN A 43 4.45 -28.07 10.04
CA GLN A 43 5.85 -28.48 10.04
C GLN A 43 6.66 -27.59 9.11
N LYS A 44 7.96 -27.49 9.35
CA LYS A 44 8.84 -26.64 8.54
C LYS A 44 8.92 -27.14 7.09
N GLU A 45 8.84 -28.45 6.91
CA GLU A 45 8.90 -29.13 5.62
C GLU A 45 7.65 -28.83 4.76
N GLU A 46 6.54 -28.42 5.38
CA GLU A 46 5.28 -28.07 4.72
C GLU A 46 5.23 -26.58 4.32
N ALA A 47 6.24 -25.79 4.69
CA ALA A 47 6.19 -24.34 4.60
C ALA A 47 6.06 -23.82 3.15
N ASP A 48 6.82 -24.40 2.22
CA ASP A 48 6.83 -23.94 0.83
C ASP A 48 5.49 -24.24 0.13
N ASP A 49 4.95 -25.45 0.34
CA ASP A 49 3.65 -25.85 -0.18
C ASP A 49 2.53 -24.98 0.42
N ALA A 50 2.58 -24.73 1.73
CA ALA A 50 1.60 -23.89 2.40
C ALA A 50 1.66 -22.42 1.91
N ALA A 51 2.86 -21.89 1.65
CA ALA A 51 3.02 -20.54 1.11
C ALA A 51 2.44 -20.44 -0.30
N TYR A 52 2.66 -21.46 -1.13
CA TYR A 52 2.09 -21.55 -2.47
C TYR A 52 0.55 -21.60 -2.44
N GLU A 53 -0.04 -22.39 -1.54
CA GLU A 53 -1.49 -22.50 -1.41
C GLU A 53 -2.13 -21.22 -0.88
N LEU A 54 -1.49 -20.56 0.09
CA LEU A 54 -1.91 -19.24 0.56
C LEU A 54 -1.85 -18.21 -0.58
N ALA A 55 -0.74 -18.16 -1.34
CA ALA A 55 -0.61 -17.24 -2.47
C ALA A 55 -1.67 -17.47 -3.55
N ARG A 56 -2.17 -18.71 -3.67
CA ARG A 56 -3.18 -19.08 -4.65
C ARG A 56 -4.61 -18.77 -4.20
N TYR A 57 -4.93 -18.94 -2.91
CA TYR A 57 -6.31 -18.92 -2.44
C TYR A 57 -6.67 -17.75 -1.53
N ALA A 58 -5.68 -17.14 -0.88
CA ALA A 58 -5.90 -16.04 0.05
C ALA A 58 -6.15 -14.71 -0.67
N ASP A 59 -6.99 -13.87 -0.08
CA ASP A 59 -7.15 -12.47 -0.43
C ASP A 59 -6.87 -11.59 0.80
N TYR A 60 -6.32 -10.40 0.58
CA TYR A 60 -5.92 -9.47 1.64
C TYR A 60 -7.11 -8.93 2.47
N LEU A 61 -8.33 -9.05 1.93
CA LEU A 61 -9.56 -8.62 2.61
C LEU A 61 -10.20 -9.69 3.48
N GLU A 62 -9.67 -10.92 3.47
CA GLU A 62 -10.29 -12.04 4.16
C GLU A 62 -9.93 -12.10 5.63
N ASP A 63 -10.93 -12.44 6.45
CA ASP A 63 -10.68 -12.83 7.83
C ASP A 63 -10.14 -14.27 7.93
N GLY A 64 -9.62 -14.62 9.11
CA GLY A 64 -9.02 -15.92 9.35
C GLY A 64 -9.97 -17.10 9.13
N TYR A 65 -11.27 -16.92 9.36
CA TYR A 65 -12.27 -17.98 9.17
C TYR A 65 -12.58 -18.19 7.69
N GLN A 66 -12.78 -17.11 6.94
CA GLN A 66 -12.98 -17.15 5.49
C GLN A 66 -11.79 -17.81 4.79
N LEU A 67 -10.57 -17.41 5.17
CA LEU A 67 -9.34 -17.98 4.64
C LEU A 67 -9.19 -19.47 5.01
N ALA A 68 -9.40 -19.82 6.29
CA ALA A 68 -9.34 -21.22 6.73
C ALA A 68 -10.32 -22.10 5.96
N LYS A 69 -11.57 -21.64 5.79
CA LYS A 69 -12.58 -22.37 5.03
C LYS A 69 -12.19 -22.56 3.56
N LYS A 70 -11.59 -21.55 2.93
CA LYS A 70 -11.07 -21.69 1.57
C LYS A 70 -9.96 -22.72 1.47
N LEU A 71 -9.03 -22.73 2.43
CA LEU A 71 -7.93 -23.70 2.47
C LEU A 71 -8.46 -25.12 2.72
N GLU A 72 -9.46 -25.29 3.57
CA GLU A 72 -10.18 -26.55 3.73
C GLU A 72 -10.84 -26.99 2.40
N ASP A 73 -11.64 -26.12 1.79
CA ASP A 73 -12.42 -26.44 0.59
C ASP A 73 -11.54 -26.67 -0.67
N ARG A 74 -10.38 -26.00 -0.77
CA ARG A 74 -9.58 -25.93 -2.03
C ARG A 74 -8.19 -26.56 -1.92
N ALA A 75 -7.62 -26.61 -0.74
CA ALA A 75 -6.30 -27.17 -0.45
C ALA A 75 -6.38 -28.39 0.49
N HIS A 76 -7.59 -28.77 0.94
CA HIS A 76 -7.81 -29.90 1.85
C HIS A 76 -7.05 -29.77 3.17
N TRP A 77 -6.84 -28.55 3.64
CA TRP A 77 -6.35 -28.32 4.99
C TRP A 77 -7.38 -28.80 6.02
N ASP A 78 -6.92 -29.12 7.22
CA ASP A 78 -7.77 -29.41 8.39
C ASP A 78 -7.54 -28.32 9.46
N PRO A 79 -8.11 -27.11 9.31
CA PRO A 79 -7.76 -25.99 10.15
C PRO A 79 -8.30 -26.15 11.57
N SER A 80 -7.40 -26.15 12.56
CA SER A 80 -7.79 -26.04 13.96
C SER A 80 -8.24 -24.62 14.31
N ALA A 81 -8.96 -24.46 15.43
CA ALA A 81 -9.34 -23.12 15.93
C ALA A 81 -8.14 -22.19 16.13
N GLN A 82 -6.99 -22.74 16.57
CA GLN A 82 -5.76 -21.98 16.73
C GLN A 82 -5.16 -21.56 15.37
N MET A 83 -5.28 -22.40 14.35
CA MET A 83 -4.89 -22.05 12.98
C MET A 83 -5.75 -20.92 12.41
N VAL A 84 -7.06 -20.95 12.64
CA VAL A 84 -7.97 -19.86 12.26
C VAL A 84 -7.53 -18.52 12.89
N GLU A 85 -7.13 -18.53 14.16
CA GLU A 85 -6.64 -17.32 14.85
C GLU A 85 -5.36 -16.78 14.21
N VAL A 86 -4.39 -17.65 13.91
CA VAL A 86 -3.13 -17.24 13.24
C VAL A 86 -3.41 -16.73 11.82
N LEU A 87 -4.29 -17.40 11.06
CA LEU A 87 -4.73 -16.93 9.75
C LEU A 87 -5.47 -15.59 9.83
N GLY A 88 -6.10 -15.26 10.97
CA GLY A 88 -6.67 -13.94 11.23
C GLY A 88 -5.65 -12.79 11.18
N GLY A 89 -4.37 -13.10 11.42
CA GLY A 89 -3.27 -12.14 11.26
C GLY A 89 -2.82 -11.93 9.80
N HIS A 90 -3.38 -12.67 8.83
CA HIS A 90 -2.94 -12.65 7.44
C HIS A 90 -3.05 -11.26 6.80
N ALA A 91 -4.19 -10.57 6.97
CA ALA A 91 -4.38 -9.21 6.45
C ALA A 91 -3.30 -8.24 6.93
N SER A 92 -2.84 -8.38 8.18
CA SER A 92 -1.75 -7.56 8.72
C SER A 92 -0.40 -7.89 8.08
N SER A 93 -0.17 -9.15 7.70
CA SER A 93 1.02 -9.55 6.93
C SER A 93 1.05 -8.91 5.54
N TRP A 94 -0.11 -8.79 4.86
CA TRP A 94 -0.23 -8.09 3.59
C TRP A 94 0.08 -6.60 3.69
N VAL A 95 -0.48 -5.93 4.70
CA VAL A 95 -0.19 -4.51 4.96
C VAL A 95 1.30 -4.30 5.21
N GLY A 96 1.90 -5.15 6.05
CA GLY A 96 3.33 -5.09 6.34
C GLY A 96 4.21 -5.32 5.10
N ALA A 97 3.87 -6.31 4.28
CA ALA A 97 4.58 -6.61 3.04
C ALA A 97 4.47 -5.44 2.04
N LEU A 98 3.27 -4.89 1.84
CA LEU A 98 3.08 -3.75 0.95
C LEU A 98 3.92 -2.54 1.40
N ILE A 99 3.90 -2.22 2.70
CA ILE A 99 4.69 -1.10 3.25
C ILE A 99 6.17 -1.30 2.95
N ARG A 100 6.72 -2.49 3.20
CA ARG A 100 8.15 -2.76 2.97
C ARG A 100 8.51 -2.72 1.49
N GLN A 101 7.67 -3.28 0.62
CA GLN A 101 7.88 -3.25 -0.83
C GLN A 101 7.79 -1.81 -1.38
N VAL A 102 6.87 -1.00 -0.88
CA VAL A 102 6.79 0.44 -1.23
C VAL A 102 8.03 1.19 -0.75
N GLN A 103 8.48 0.96 0.49
CA GLN A 103 9.69 1.60 1.02
C GLN A 103 10.93 1.24 0.19
N GLU A 104 11.04 -0.02 -0.20
CA GLU A 104 12.13 -0.48 -1.05
C GLU A 104 12.04 0.13 -2.46
N TRP A 105 10.84 0.22 -3.04
CA TRP A 105 10.61 0.92 -4.31
C TRP A 105 11.01 2.39 -4.23
N VAL A 106 10.58 3.12 -3.20
CA VAL A 106 10.98 4.52 -2.97
C VAL A 106 12.51 4.64 -2.92
N ARG A 107 13.16 3.75 -2.17
CA ARG A 107 14.61 3.77 -1.96
C ARG A 107 15.38 3.44 -3.24
N LEU A 108 14.96 2.43 -3.99
CA LEU A 108 15.66 1.95 -5.20
C LEU A 108 15.52 2.91 -6.38
N TYR A 109 14.36 3.57 -6.50
CA TYR A 109 14.07 4.49 -7.60
C TYR A 109 14.17 5.96 -7.21
N GLU A 110 14.74 6.24 -6.03
CA GLU A 110 14.97 7.59 -5.49
C GLU A 110 13.73 8.48 -5.65
N ILE A 111 12.59 7.99 -5.17
CA ILE A 111 11.31 8.69 -5.35
C ILE A 111 11.24 9.91 -4.41
N TRP A 112 11.21 11.11 -5.00
CA TRP A 112 11.16 12.38 -4.28
C TRP A 112 9.77 13.01 -4.28
N PRO A 113 9.40 13.77 -3.23
CA PRO A 113 8.16 14.54 -3.22
C PRO A 113 8.14 15.56 -4.38
N PRO A 114 7.06 15.62 -5.18
CA PRO A 114 6.98 16.51 -6.33
C PRO A 114 6.81 17.98 -5.91
N PHE A 115 6.31 18.23 -4.70
CA PHE A 115 6.00 19.56 -4.18
C PHE A 115 6.32 19.67 -2.69
N SER A 116 6.54 20.89 -2.21
CA SER A 116 6.81 21.21 -0.80
C SER A 116 5.55 21.29 0.06
N VAL A 117 5.72 21.19 1.39
CA VAL A 117 4.67 21.54 2.36
C VAL A 117 4.22 22.99 2.12
N GLY A 118 2.91 23.24 2.20
CA GLY A 118 2.28 24.53 1.92
C GLY A 118 1.83 24.70 0.46
N THR A 119 2.24 23.82 -0.46
CA THR A 119 1.81 23.90 -1.86
C THR A 119 0.34 23.52 -2.02
N ARG A 120 -0.39 24.29 -2.84
CA ARG A 120 -1.76 23.97 -3.24
C ARG A 120 -1.80 22.94 -4.36
N VAL A 121 -2.58 21.91 -4.15
CA VAL A 121 -2.64 20.74 -5.03
C VAL A 121 -4.06 20.24 -5.19
N ALA A 122 -4.31 19.55 -6.30
CA ALA A 122 -5.51 18.78 -6.55
C ALA A 122 -5.18 17.31 -6.31
N VAL A 123 -6.03 16.61 -5.56
CA VAL A 123 -5.83 15.19 -5.27
C VAL A 123 -7.11 14.39 -5.50
N PRO A 124 -7.00 13.12 -5.92
CA PRO A 124 -8.14 12.23 -5.98
C PRO A 124 -8.67 11.95 -4.56
N TRP A 125 -9.94 12.30 -4.34
CA TRP A 125 -10.63 12.04 -3.09
C TRP A 125 -12.00 11.42 -3.35
N ARG A 126 -12.20 10.18 -2.87
CA ARG A 126 -13.39 9.38 -3.14
C ARG A 126 -13.63 9.22 -4.66
N ARG A 127 -14.60 9.96 -5.23
CA ARG A 127 -15.00 9.86 -6.65
C ARG A 127 -14.77 11.17 -7.43
N ARG A 128 -14.02 12.10 -6.86
CA ARG A 128 -13.77 13.43 -7.45
C ARG A 128 -12.36 13.90 -7.14
N VAL A 129 -11.95 14.97 -7.81
CA VAL A 129 -10.70 15.67 -7.51
C VAL A 129 -11.03 16.81 -6.56
N GLU A 130 -10.31 16.90 -5.44
CA GLU A 130 -10.50 17.94 -4.44
C GLU A 130 -9.23 18.79 -4.30
N PRO A 131 -9.37 20.12 -4.18
CA PRO A 131 -8.26 20.98 -3.85
C PRO A 131 -7.88 20.83 -2.38
N GLY A 132 -6.60 21.03 -2.10
CA GLY A 132 -6.06 21.05 -0.75
C GLY A 132 -4.66 21.63 -0.68
N THR A 133 -4.08 21.57 0.51
CA THR A 133 -2.70 22.02 0.78
C THR A 133 -1.89 20.89 1.39
N ILE A 134 -0.68 20.67 0.88
CA ILE A 134 0.25 19.70 1.48
C ILE A 134 0.61 20.15 2.89
N ALA A 135 0.31 19.32 3.88
CA ALA A 135 0.56 19.59 5.29
C ALA A 135 1.77 18.83 5.84
N ARG A 136 2.08 17.66 5.29
CA ARG A 136 3.22 16.83 5.69
C ARG A 136 3.68 15.94 4.53
N ILE A 137 4.96 15.59 4.52
CA ILE A 137 5.58 14.69 3.55
C ILE A 137 6.06 13.45 4.30
N PHE A 138 5.87 12.27 3.69
CA PHE A 138 6.33 10.96 4.18
C PHE A 138 7.28 10.37 3.14
N PRO A 139 8.58 10.72 3.20
CA PRO A 139 9.55 10.27 2.21
C PRO A 139 9.59 8.75 2.07
N GLU A 140 9.55 8.02 3.19
CA GLU A 140 9.67 6.56 3.24
C GLU A 140 8.55 5.83 2.50
N SER A 141 7.34 6.39 2.47
CA SER A 141 6.21 5.79 1.74
C SER A 141 5.97 6.46 0.40
N GLY A 142 6.68 7.52 0.02
CA GLY A 142 6.39 8.25 -1.22
C GLY A 142 4.98 8.87 -1.20
N GLU A 143 4.53 9.33 -0.03
CA GLU A 143 3.19 9.89 0.18
C GLU A 143 3.29 11.25 0.88
N CYS A 144 2.21 12.02 0.80
CA CYS A 144 2.05 13.22 1.60
C CYS A 144 0.67 13.26 2.26
N ALA A 145 0.56 14.00 3.36
CA ALA A 145 -0.71 14.37 3.97
C ALA A 145 -1.21 15.66 3.33
N VAL A 146 -2.39 15.62 2.71
CA VAL A 146 -3.06 16.80 2.15
C VAL A 146 -4.24 17.18 3.02
N ARG A 147 -4.28 18.44 3.46
CA ARG A 147 -5.47 19.02 4.09
C ARG A 147 -6.40 19.50 2.99
N LEU A 148 -7.54 18.84 2.82
CA LEU A 148 -8.54 19.16 1.81
C LEU A 148 -9.30 20.43 2.21
N ASP A 149 -9.61 21.29 1.24
CA ASP A 149 -10.34 22.54 1.51
C ASP A 149 -11.80 22.29 1.94
N ILE A 150 -12.37 21.14 1.54
CA ILE A 150 -13.72 20.70 1.94
C ILE A 150 -13.81 20.23 3.39
N GLU A 151 -12.69 19.94 4.03
CA GLU A 151 -12.66 19.38 5.37
C GLU A 151 -12.53 20.51 6.40
N THR A 152 -13.49 20.57 7.31
CA THR A 152 -13.54 21.63 8.33
C THR A 152 -12.75 21.28 9.58
N ARG A 153 -12.45 19.99 9.75
CA ARG A 153 -11.64 19.47 10.83
C ARG A 153 -10.16 19.65 10.54
N SER A 154 -9.46 20.36 11.41
CA SER A 154 -8.03 20.65 11.26
C SER A 154 -7.13 19.41 11.41
N ASP A 155 -7.64 18.32 12.00
CA ASP A 155 -6.93 17.06 12.26
C ASP A 155 -7.13 16.01 11.16
N CYS A 156 -7.95 16.28 10.15
CA CYS A 156 -8.24 15.35 9.07
C CYS A 156 -7.36 15.63 7.84
N TYR A 157 -6.58 14.63 7.44
CA TYR A 157 -5.72 14.67 6.25
C TYR A 157 -6.00 13.48 5.34
N ALA A 158 -5.89 13.70 4.03
CA ALA A 158 -5.83 12.63 3.05
C ALA A 158 -4.35 12.22 2.88
N ALA A 159 -4.03 10.94 3.07
CA ALA A 159 -2.75 10.39 2.63
C ALA A 159 -2.81 10.14 1.12
N VAL A 160 -1.91 10.74 0.36
CA VAL A 160 -1.91 10.71 -1.11
C VAL A 160 -0.51 10.40 -1.61
N ALA A 161 -0.39 9.40 -2.48
CA ALA A 161 0.85 9.04 -3.14
C ALA A 161 1.32 10.16 -4.09
N TYR A 162 2.63 10.37 -4.18
CA TYR A 162 3.21 11.47 -4.97
C TYR A 162 2.74 11.49 -6.43
N GLU A 163 2.62 10.33 -7.07
CA GLU A 163 2.18 10.19 -8.45
C GLU A 163 0.70 10.53 -8.70
N ALA A 164 -0.07 10.78 -7.64
CA ALA A 164 -1.50 11.10 -7.70
C ALA A 164 -1.80 12.59 -7.41
N ILE A 165 -0.77 13.43 -7.31
CA ILE A 165 -0.90 14.84 -6.95
C ILE A 165 -0.69 15.72 -8.19
N ASP A 166 -1.66 16.60 -8.46
CA ASP A 166 -1.55 17.61 -9.50
C ASP A 166 -1.38 19.01 -8.89
N LEU A 167 -0.52 19.85 -9.47
CA LEU A 167 -0.37 21.24 -9.05
C LEU A 167 -1.62 22.03 -9.46
N LEU A 168 -2.25 22.71 -8.50
CA LEU A 168 -3.26 23.71 -8.84
C LEU A 168 -2.53 24.99 -9.24
N ALA A 169 -2.76 25.43 -10.49
CA ALA A 169 -2.24 26.70 -10.98
C ALA A 169 -2.54 27.78 -9.94
N THR A 170 -1.49 28.43 -9.44
CA THR A 170 -1.67 29.59 -8.58
C THR A 170 -2.20 30.69 -9.48
N ASP A 171 -3.46 31.10 -9.30
CA ASP A 171 -3.97 32.30 -9.99
C ASP A 171 -2.98 33.43 -9.73
N GLN A 172 -2.31 33.88 -10.79
CA GLN A 172 -1.50 35.09 -10.71
C GLN A 172 -2.47 36.22 -10.41
N VAL A 173 -2.49 36.66 -9.17
CA VAL A 173 -3.05 37.96 -8.82
C VAL A 173 -2.15 38.98 -9.50
N SER A 174 -2.53 39.35 -10.72
CA SER A 174 -2.04 40.52 -11.44
C SER A 174 -2.39 41.74 -10.59
N ILE A 175 -1.52 42.09 -9.66
CA ILE A 175 -1.51 43.43 -9.08
C ILE A 175 -0.96 44.33 -10.18
N SER A 176 -1.84 44.74 -11.09
CA SER A 176 -1.62 45.88 -11.96
C SER A 176 -1.64 47.13 -11.08
N ALA A 177 -0.51 47.43 -10.45
CA ALA A 177 -0.24 48.75 -9.92
C ALA A 177 0.35 49.58 -11.07
N SER A 178 -0.44 50.49 -11.64
CA SER A 178 -0.05 51.83 -12.14
C SER A 178 -1.27 52.50 -12.78
#